data_AF-A0A7K0FAC9-F1
#
_entry.id   AF-A0A7K0FAC9-F1
#
_cell.length_a   1.000
_cell.length_b   1.000
_cell.length_c   1.000
_cell.angle_alpha   90.00
_cell.angle_beta   90.00
_cell.angle_gamma   90.00
#
_symmetry.space_group_name_H-M   'P 1'
#
loop_
_entity.id
_entity.type
_entity.pdbx_description
1 polymer ?
#
loop_
_entity_poly.entity_id
_entity_poly.type
_entity_poly.pdbx_seq_one_letter_code
_entity_poly.pdbx_strand_id
1 'polypeptide(L)'
;MAKSYPIFSTSKNPGVIGNKCYGNLWAVKNAMSNGFTENCIIEHGLYFGEYVLLEDLRLNKPEVIYTYGDYRKNVLENCDHEFLKNVRIETVGPYINYVPNFAKKDTLGQIKKKYGSILLVFPTHASPEVDLNYKEDDFLEEIKAVSKNYDTVFISLFWLDILKDKHLIYEKLGYKVVTAGTRNDPRFLNRLRDLIELSSMTMSNDIGTHIGYCISLKRPHYYYYQKIEMKIIQPFFSSNIDVNRQVLIQEEKKMFCNIFSSKEQIITEEQIKLVENYWGKEIYV
;
A
#
# COMPACT_ATOMS: atom_id res chain seq x y z
N MET A 1 -4.57 32.36 -13.37
CA MET A 1 -5.41 31.56 -14.31
C MET A 1 -5.34 30.11 -13.88
N ALA A 2 -6.47 29.56 -13.44
CA ALA A 2 -6.58 28.16 -13.05
C ALA A 2 -6.26 27.27 -14.25
N LYS A 3 -5.18 26.49 -14.17
CA LYS A 3 -4.94 25.42 -15.14
C LYS A 3 -5.87 24.27 -14.79
N SER A 4 -6.96 24.15 -15.54
CA SER A 4 -7.74 22.92 -15.60
C SER A 4 -6.83 21.78 -16.06
N TYR A 5 -6.47 20.88 -15.15
CA TYR A 5 -5.64 19.73 -15.48
C TYR A 5 -6.52 18.63 -16.11
N PRO A 6 -6.18 18.14 -17.31
CA PRO A 6 -6.94 17.08 -17.95
C PRO A 6 -6.88 15.79 -17.12
N ILE A 7 -8.01 15.08 -17.08
CA ILE A 7 -8.29 13.88 -16.26
C ILE A 7 -7.32 12.73 -16.55
N PHE A 8 -6.55 12.80 -17.64
CA PHE A 8 -5.52 11.82 -18.00
C PHE A 8 -4.29 12.53 -18.57
N SER A 9 -3.31 12.89 -17.73
CA SER A 9 -1.98 13.28 -18.21
C SER A 9 -0.89 12.61 -17.40
N THR A 10 0.06 11.99 -18.11
CA THR A 10 1.30 11.46 -17.56
C THR A 10 2.24 12.64 -17.26
N SER A 11 2.55 12.85 -15.98
CA SER A 11 3.58 13.80 -15.56
C SER A 11 4.87 13.04 -15.31
N LYS A 12 6.00 13.49 -15.90
CA LYS A 12 7.36 13.04 -15.55
C LYS A 12 7.90 13.75 -14.30
N ASN A 13 7.17 14.71 -13.73
CA ASN A 13 7.57 15.45 -12.54
C ASN A 13 6.95 14.84 -11.28
N PRO A 14 7.77 14.50 -10.25
CA PRO A 14 7.30 14.23 -8.88
C PRO A 14 6.47 15.41 -8.37
N GLY A 15 5.47 15.19 -7.51
CA GLY A 15 4.58 16.27 -7.04
C GLY A 15 3.13 16.11 -7.45
N VAL A 16 2.92 15.83 -8.73
CA VAL A 16 1.59 15.70 -9.34
C VAL A 16 1.14 14.22 -9.38
N ILE A 17 1.96 13.33 -8.78
CA ILE A 17 1.88 11.88 -8.93
C ILE A 17 1.01 11.26 -7.83
N GLY A 18 1.15 11.67 -6.57
CA GLY A 18 0.48 11.00 -5.44
C GLY A 18 -1.05 11.02 -5.48
N ASN A 19 -1.65 12.18 -5.77
CA ASN A 19 -3.12 12.33 -5.85
C ASN A 19 -3.71 11.45 -6.97
N LYS A 20 -2.96 11.22 -8.04
CA LYS A 20 -3.41 10.45 -9.22
C LYS A 20 -3.14 8.95 -9.09
N CYS A 21 -2.36 8.54 -8.09
CA CYS A 21 -2.05 7.15 -7.85
C CYS A 21 -3.25 6.41 -7.28
N TYR A 22 -3.49 5.21 -7.80
CA TYR A 22 -4.32 4.16 -7.21
C TYR A 22 -5.81 4.50 -6.95
N GLY A 23 -6.28 5.67 -7.39
CA GLY A 23 -7.61 6.18 -7.05
C GLY A 23 -7.67 6.92 -5.70
N ASN A 24 -6.53 7.29 -5.12
CA ASN A 24 -6.45 7.95 -3.81
C ASN A 24 -7.23 9.26 -3.74
N LEU A 25 -7.22 10.09 -4.80
CA LEU A 25 -8.03 11.31 -4.84
C LEU A 25 -9.52 11.02 -4.60
N TRP A 26 -10.07 9.97 -5.21
CA TRP A 26 -11.47 9.61 -5.03
C TRP A 26 -11.73 9.10 -3.62
N ALA A 27 -10.84 8.26 -3.09
CA ALA A 27 -10.95 7.77 -1.71
C ALA A 27 -10.95 8.92 -0.69
N VAL A 28 -9.99 9.84 -0.78
CA VAL A 28 -9.87 10.98 0.13
C VAL A 28 -11.04 11.96 -0.05
N LYS A 29 -11.47 12.25 -1.29
CA LYS A 29 -12.67 13.07 -1.53
C LYS A 29 -13.90 12.48 -0.86
N ASN A 30 -14.09 11.16 -0.95
CA ASN A 30 -15.21 10.48 -0.30
C ASN A 30 -15.11 10.57 1.22
N ALA A 31 -13.92 10.38 1.78
CA ALA A 31 -13.68 10.47 3.22
C ALA A 31 -13.95 11.89 3.78
N MET A 32 -13.44 12.91 3.09
CA MET A 32 -13.52 14.30 3.54
C MET A 32 -14.85 14.96 3.22
N SER A 33 -15.63 14.42 2.27
CA SER A 33 -16.91 14.99 1.84
C SER A 33 -16.79 16.49 1.54
N ASN A 34 -17.57 17.35 2.22
CA ASN A 34 -17.55 18.81 2.02
C ASN A 34 -16.30 19.50 2.60
N GLY A 35 -15.47 18.78 3.37
CA GLY A 35 -14.22 19.30 3.95
C GLY A 35 -12.99 19.11 3.06
N PHE A 36 -13.15 18.63 1.83
CA PHE A 36 -12.03 18.42 0.91
C PHE A 36 -11.50 19.74 0.34
N THR A 37 -10.19 19.94 0.45
CA THR A 37 -9.46 21.09 -0.12
C THR A 37 -8.75 20.66 -1.40
N GLU A 38 -9.00 21.35 -2.52
CA GLU A 38 -8.43 20.98 -3.82
C GLU A 38 -6.91 21.22 -3.93
N ASN A 39 -6.41 22.25 -3.26
CA ASN A 39 -4.98 22.55 -3.19
C ASN A 39 -4.29 21.65 -2.16
N CYS A 40 -4.16 20.36 -2.48
CA CYS A 40 -3.68 19.35 -1.56
C CYS A 40 -2.57 18.45 -2.15
N ILE A 41 -1.81 17.84 -1.23
CA ILE A 41 -1.05 16.62 -1.49
C ILE A 41 -1.71 15.46 -0.74
N ILE A 42 -1.79 14.29 -1.37
CA ILE A 42 -2.24 13.04 -0.77
C ILE A 42 -1.05 12.09 -0.79
N GLU A 43 -0.64 11.59 0.38
CA GLU A 43 0.42 10.58 0.45
C GLU A 43 -0.03 9.31 -0.31
N HIS A 44 0.75 8.86 -1.29
CA HIS A 44 0.27 7.82 -2.21
C HIS A 44 0.09 6.44 -1.55
N GLY A 45 0.74 6.24 -0.42
CA GLY A 45 0.82 5.04 0.39
C GLY A 45 1.37 5.43 1.76
N LEU A 46 1.27 4.52 2.72
CA LEU A 46 1.91 4.72 4.02
C LEU A 46 3.43 4.77 3.85
N TYR A 47 4.06 5.84 4.32
CA TYR A 47 5.51 5.94 4.36
C TYR A 47 6.09 5.46 5.69
N PHE A 48 7.17 4.69 5.58
CA PHE A 48 7.97 4.14 6.67
C PHE A 48 9.30 4.90 6.84
N GLY A 49 9.88 4.81 8.03
CA GLY A 49 11.13 5.46 8.42
C GLY A 49 11.06 6.97 8.38
N GLU A 50 9.98 7.54 8.92
CA GLU A 50 9.79 8.99 9.07
C GLU A 50 9.99 9.81 7.78
N TYR A 51 9.70 9.20 6.63
CA TYR A 51 9.92 9.86 5.35
C TYR A 51 9.02 11.09 5.17
N VAL A 52 9.57 12.14 4.56
CA VAL A 52 8.83 13.34 4.15
C VAL A 52 9.15 13.62 2.68
N LEU A 53 8.11 13.72 1.85
CA LEU A 53 8.25 13.95 0.41
C LEU A 53 8.45 15.45 0.10
N LEU A 54 9.60 15.99 0.51
CA LEU A 54 9.93 17.42 0.43
C LEU A 54 9.90 17.97 -1.01
N GLU A 55 10.23 17.15 -2.01
CA GLU A 55 10.20 17.57 -3.41
C GLU A 55 8.79 17.93 -3.88
N ASP A 56 7.80 17.09 -3.57
CA ASP A 56 6.41 17.34 -3.90
C ASP A 56 5.90 18.60 -3.20
N LEU A 57 6.29 18.79 -1.93
CA LEU A 57 5.92 19.98 -1.15
C LEU A 57 6.49 21.26 -1.77
N ARG A 58 7.77 21.24 -2.15
CA ARG A 58 8.46 22.38 -2.79
C ARG A 58 7.80 22.81 -4.08
N LEU A 59 7.41 21.84 -4.92
CA LEU A 59 6.89 22.08 -6.26
C LEU A 59 5.43 22.56 -6.23
N ASN A 60 4.62 22.05 -5.32
CA ASN A 60 3.17 22.29 -5.33
C ASN A 60 2.70 23.32 -4.31
N LYS A 61 3.41 23.51 -3.18
CA LYS A 61 3.03 24.43 -2.09
C LYS A 61 1.56 24.25 -1.68
N PRO A 62 1.16 23.04 -1.23
CA PRO A 62 -0.24 22.75 -0.91
C PRO A 62 -0.71 23.52 0.33
N GLU A 63 -2.02 23.69 0.47
CA GLU A 63 -2.65 24.15 1.71
C GLU A 63 -2.80 23.03 2.72
N VAL A 64 -2.97 21.79 2.25
CA VAL A 64 -3.18 20.61 3.09
C VAL A 64 -2.43 19.38 2.58
N ILE A 65 -1.94 18.56 3.51
CA ILE A 65 -1.51 17.19 3.26
C ILE A 65 -2.52 16.25 3.88
N TYR A 66 -3.15 15.42 3.04
CA TYR A 66 -3.95 14.30 3.47
C TYR A 66 -3.04 13.08 3.66
N THR A 67 -3.06 12.52 4.86
CA THR A 67 -2.25 11.38 5.26
C THR A 67 -3.08 10.31 5.97
N TYR A 68 -2.43 9.29 6.48
CA TYR A 68 -3.00 8.13 7.14
C TYR A 68 -3.28 8.42 8.63
N GLY A 69 -2.59 7.75 9.56
CA GLY A 69 -2.82 7.86 11.00
C GLY A 69 -1.88 8.85 11.71
N ASP A 70 -1.97 8.83 13.04
CA ASP A 70 -1.23 9.74 13.92
C ASP A 70 0.28 9.61 13.77
N TYR A 71 0.81 8.42 13.48
CA TYR A 71 2.23 8.25 13.17
C TYR A 71 2.68 9.19 12.03
N ARG A 72 1.96 9.19 10.91
CA ARG A 72 2.32 10.03 9.76
C ARG A 72 2.12 11.50 10.06
N LYS A 73 1.02 11.84 10.74
CA LYS A 73 0.75 13.21 11.18
C LYS A 73 1.90 13.75 12.03
N ASN A 74 2.34 12.99 13.04
CA ASN A 74 3.44 13.36 13.93
C ASN A 74 4.75 13.53 13.17
N VAL A 75 5.07 12.66 12.20
CA VAL A 75 6.27 12.81 11.38
C VAL A 75 6.25 14.12 10.59
N LEU A 76 5.11 14.46 9.99
CA LEU A 76 4.96 15.68 9.19
C LEU A 76 4.98 16.93 10.09
N GLU A 77 4.31 16.92 11.23
CA GLU A 77 4.26 18.06 12.17
C GLU A 77 5.61 18.33 12.86
N ASN A 78 6.41 17.28 13.12
CA ASN A 78 7.72 17.41 13.75
C ASN A 78 8.86 17.67 12.76
N CYS A 79 8.60 17.62 11.45
CA CYS A 79 9.60 17.94 10.45
C CYS A 79 9.80 19.46 10.36
N ASP A 80 10.91 19.95 10.94
CA ASP A 80 11.29 21.37 10.85
C ASP A 80 11.83 21.70 9.45
N HIS A 81 10.92 21.85 8.50
CA HIS A 81 11.22 22.24 7.13
C HIS A 81 10.32 23.41 6.70
N GLU A 82 10.89 24.41 6.00
CA GLU A 82 10.16 25.62 5.60
C GLU A 82 8.90 25.34 4.77
N PHE A 83 8.91 24.28 3.95
CA PHE A 83 7.78 23.87 3.11
C PHE A 83 6.58 23.33 3.91
N LEU A 84 6.72 23.05 5.20
CA LEU A 84 5.64 22.54 6.06
C LEU A 84 5.05 23.59 7.01
N LYS A 85 5.74 24.73 7.23
CA LYS A 85 5.37 25.73 8.26
C LYS A 85 3.96 26.29 8.16
N ASN A 86 3.33 26.24 6.98
CA ASN A 86 1.98 26.76 6.73
C ASN A 86 1.05 25.73 6.08
N VAL A 87 1.37 24.45 6.17
CA VAL A 87 0.59 23.37 5.55
C VAL A 87 -0.20 22.64 6.63
N ARG A 88 -1.52 22.56 6.47
CA ARG A 88 -2.36 21.76 7.37
C ARG A 88 -2.10 20.27 7.15
N ILE A 89 -2.08 19.49 8.22
CA ILE A 89 -1.97 18.02 8.14
C ILE A 89 -3.28 17.40 8.60
N GLU A 90 -3.89 16.59 7.74
CA GLU A 90 -5.18 15.94 8.01
C GLU A 90 -5.07 14.43 7.85
N THR A 91 -5.45 13.72 8.92
CA THR A 91 -5.52 12.25 8.94
C THR A 91 -6.84 11.81 8.33
N VAL A 92 -6.77 10.85 7.41
CA VAL A 92 -7.95 10.33 6.69
C VAL A 92 -8.28 8.90 7.13
N GLY A 93 -7.29 8.13 7.56
CA GLY A 93 -7.46 6.70 7.79
C GLY A 93 -7.06 5.84 6.57
N PRO A 94 -7.34 4.53 6.59
CA PRO A 94 -7.06 3.63 5.47
C PRO A 94 -7.91 3.98 4.24
N TYR A 95 -7.31 4.49 3.17
CA TYR A 95 -8.05 4.98 1.99
C TYR A 95 -8.98 3.95 1.35
N ILE A 96 -8.63 2.65 1.43
CA ILE A 96 -9.43 1.57 0.87
C ILE A 96 -10.85 1.48 1.46
N ASN A 97 -11.05 2.00 2.68
CA ASN A 97 -12.36 1.98 3.33
C ASN A 97 -13.36 2.93 2.65
N TYR A 98 -12.86 3.96 1.94
CA TYR A 98 -13.67 5.02 1.32
C TYR A 98 -13.91 4.81 -0.18
N VAL A 99 -13.65 3.60 -0.69
CA VAL A 99 -14.00 3.23 -2.06
C VAL A 99 -14.95 2.03 -2.07
N PRO A 100 -15.94 1.99 -2.97
CA PRO A 100 -16.78 0.81 -3.10
C PRO A 100 -15.99 -0.36 -3.71
N ASN A 101 -16.54 -1.56 -3.61
CA ASN A 101 -16.08 -2.70 -4.42
C ASN A 101 -16.08 -2.38 -5.91
N PHE A 102 -15.16 -2.99 -6.66
CA PHE A 102 -15.14 -2.87 -8.12
C PHE A 102 -16.23 -3.74 -8.74
N ALA A 103 -16.32 -4.98 -8.30
CA ALA A 103 -17.33 -5.95 -8.71
C ALA A 103 -18.57 -5.86 -7.83
N LYS A 104 -19.72 -6.29 -8.38
CA LYS A 104 -20.96 -6.41 -7.62
C LYS A 104 -20.84 -7.54 -6.60
N LYS A 105 -21.56 -7.44 -5.48
CA LYS A 105 -21.57 -8.46 -4.42
C LYS A 105 -21.89 -9.87 -4.93
N ASP A 106 -22.85 -10.00 -5.85
CA ASP A 106 -23.18 -11.30 -6.44
C ASP A 106 -22.02 -11.91 -7.23
N THR A 107 -21.29 -11.07 -7.97
CA THR A 107 -20.09 -11.48 -8.70
C THR A 107 -18.98 -11.92 -7.74
N LEU A 108 -18.75 -11.17 -6.66
CA LEU A 108 -17.79 -11.57 -5.62
C LEU A 108 -18.20 -12.90 -4.96
N GLY A 109 -19.49 -13.09 -4.70
CA GLY A 109 -20.03 -14.35 -4.18
C GLY A 109 -19.81 -15.53 -5.12
N GLN A 110 -19.97 -15.34 -6.43
CA GLN A 110 -19.69 -16.37 -7.44
C GLN A 110 -18.19 -16.69 -7.51
N ILE A 111 -17.31 -15.68 -7.45
CA ILE A 111 -15.86 -15.86 -7.42
C ILE A 111 -15.46 -16.64 -6.16
N LYS A 112 -15.99 -16.27 -4.98
CA LYS A 112 -15.70 -16.97 -3.73
C LYS A 112 -16.17 -18.42 -3.76
N LYS A 113 -17.34 -18.71 -4.32
CA LYS A 113 -17.82 -20.10 -4.53
C LYS A 113 -16.92 -20.90 -5.47
N LYS A 114 -16.39 -20.26 -6.52
CA LYS A 114 -15.52 -20.91 -7.50
C LYS A 114 -14.15 -21.28 -6.93
N TYR A 115 -13.56 -20.42 -6.11
CA TYR A 115 -12.18 -20.56 -5.65
C TYR A 115 -12.05 -20.98 -4.18
N GLY A 116 -13.15 -21.05 -3.42
CA GLY A 116 -13.16 -21.50 -2.04
C GLY A 116 -12.44 -20.54 -1.08
N SER A 117 -11.74 -21.11 -0.11
CA SER A 117 -10.82 -20.38 0.78
C SER A 117 -9.59 -19.92 -0.01
N ILE A 118 -9.27 -18.63 0.11
CA ILE A 118 -8.23 -17.99 -0.72
C ILE A 118 -7.13 -17.45 0.19
N LEU A 119 -5.89 -17.84 -0.09
CA LEU A 119 -4.69 -17.15 0.40
C LEU A 119 -4.30 -16.07 -0.60
N LEU A 120 -4.34 -14.80 -0.20
CA LEU A 120 -3.87 -13.69 -1.02
C LEU A 120 -2.45 -13.29 -0.64
N VAL A 121 -1.51 -13.46 -1.56
CA VAL A 121 -0.10 -13.18 -1.37
C VAL A 121 0.25 -11.84 -2.03
N PHE A 122 0.95 -10.98 -1.30
CA PHE A 122 1.55 -9.75 -1.80
C PHE A 122 3.08 -9.89 -1.80
N PRO A 123 3.68 -10.36 -2.90
CA PRO A 123 5.13 -10.31 -3.06
C PRO A 123 5.60 -8.86 -3.07
N THR A 124 6.77 -8.65 -2.48
CA THR A 124 7.54 -7.42 -2.61
C THR A 124 7.78 -7.10 -4.07
N HIS A 125 7.45 -5.87 -4.47
CA HIS A 125 7.51 -5.44 -5.86
C HIS A 125 8.57 -4.37 -6.07
N ALA A 126 9.24 -4.42 -7.22
CA ALA A 126 10.15 -3.37 -7.64
C ALA A 126 9.36 -2.09 -7.99
N SER A 127 9.98 -0.93 -7.80
CA SER A 127 9.49 0.32 -8.37
C SER A 127 10.24 0.62 -9.69
N PRO A 128 9.77 1.55 -10.54
CA PRO A 128 10.53 1.97 -11.72
C PRO A 128 11.99 2.39 -11.41
N GLU A 129 12.23 2.83 -10.17
CA GLU A 129 13.48 3.42 -9.70
C GLU A 129 14.37 2.42 -8.90
N VAL A 130 13.79 1.33 -8.38
CA VAL A 130 14.45 0.39 -7.45
C VAL A 130 14.21 -1.05 -7.89
N ASP A 131 15.30 -1.82 -8.04
CA ASP A 131 15.23 -3.28 -8.09
C ASP A 131 15.34 -3.87 -6.69
N LEU A 132 14.66 -4.98 -6.46
CA LEU A 132 14.64 -5.64 -5.16
C LEU A 132 15.19 -7.06 -5.32
N ASN A 133 16.16 -7.38 -4.47
CA ASN A 133 16.75 -8.71 -4.42
C ASN A 133 16.45 -9.36 -3.07
N TYR A 134 15.81 -10.52 -3.10
CA TYR A 134 15.56 -11.37 -1.94
C TYR A 134 15.62 -12.84 -2.38
N LYS A 135 15.71 -13.75 -1.41
CA LYS A 135 15.69 -15.19 -1.69
C LYS A 135 14.27 -15.60 -2.11
N GLU A 136 14.02 -15.59 -3.41
CA GLU A 136 12.70 -15.92 -3.99
C GLU A 136 12.28 -17.35 -3.62
N ASP A 137 13.21 -18.31 -3.66
CA ASP A 137 12.97 -19.70 -3.28
C ASP A 137 12.45 -19.86 -1.84
N ASP A 138 13.02 -19.12 -0.88
CA ASP A 138 12.58 -19.16 0.52
C ASP A 138 11.12 -18.68 0.64
N PHE A 139 10.75 -17.64 -0.12
CA PHE A 139 9.38 -17.13 -0.11
C PHE A 139 8.41 -18.09 -0.80
N LEU A 140 8.82 -18.74 -1.90
CA LEU A 140 8.01 -19.73 -2.58
C LEU A 140 7.74 -20.96 -1.70
N GLU A 141 8.73 -21.45 -0.98
CA GLU A 141 8.54 -22.55 -0.04
C GLU A 141 7.65 -22.13 1.15
N GLU A 142 7.75 -20.89 1.62
CA GLU A 142 6.83 -20.38 2.65
C GLU A 142 5.39 -20.27 2.13
N ILE A 143 5.18 -19.73 0.92
CA ILE A 143 3.85 -19.69 0.28
C ILE A 143 3.26 -21.10 0.19
N LYS A 144 4.07 -22.07 -0.26
CA LYS A 144 3.67 -23.48 -0.37
C LYS A 144 3.35 -24.12 0.98
N ALA A 145 4.05 -23.72 2.04
CA ALA A 145 3.75 -24.20 3.39
C ALA A 145 2.39 -23.66 3.88
N VAL A 146 2.15 -22.35 3.71
CA VAL A 146 0.90 -21.69 4.13
C VAL A 146 -0.28 -22.11 3.26
N SER A 147 -0.07 -22.33 1.96
CA SER A 147 -1.13 -22.67 0.99
C SER A 147 -1.85 -23.97 1.30
N LYS A 148 -1.25 -24.89 2.08
CA LYS A 148 -1.87 -26.17 2.47
C LYS A 148 -3.19 -26.01 3.23
N ASN A 149 -3.43 -24.83 3.80
CA ASN A 149 -4.64 -24.52 4.57
C ASN A 149 -5.73 -23.80 3.73
N TYR A 150 -5.54 -23.67 2.42
CA TYR A 150 -6.43 -22.91 1.53
C TYR A 150 -6.68 -23.66 0.22
N ASP A 151 -7.86 -23.47 -0.36
CA ASP A 151 -8.26 -24.12 -1.61
C ASP A 151 -7.53 -23.50 -2.82
N THR A 152 -7.31 -22.18 -2.79
CA THR A 152 -6.66 -21.45 -3.88
C THR A 152 -5.67 -20.41 -3.36
N VAL A 153 -4.57 -20.21 -4.10
CA VAL A 153 -3.61 -19.13 -3.86
C VAL A 153 -3.74 -18.07 -4.95
N PHE A 154 -3.94 -16.82 -4.54
CA PHE A 154 -3.90 -15.64 -5.39
C PHE A 154 -2.58 -14.90 -5.16
N ILE A 155 -1.80 -14.65 -6.20
CA ILE A 155 -0.59 -13.84 -6.14
C ILE A 155 -0.91 -12.46 -6.72
N SER A 156 -1.02 -11.46 -5.86
CA SER A 156 -1.30 -10.08 -6.24
C SER A 156 -0.02 -9.37 -6.67
N LEU A 157 0.26 -9.37 -7.97
CA LEU A 157 1.43 -8.71 -8.53
C LEU A 157 1.14 -7.28 -8.99
N PHE A 158 2.15 -6.44 -8.79
CA PHE A 158 2.19 -5.10 -9.35
C PHE A 158 2.38 -5.18 -10.87
N TRP A 159 1.74 -4.29 -11.63
CA TRP A 159 1.72 -4.41 -13.10
C TRP A 159 3.13 -4.43 -13.72
N LEU A 160 4.11 -3.73 -13.13
CA LEU A 160 5.49 -3.73 -13.62
C LEU A 160 6.16 -5.09 -13.49
N ASP A 161 5.88 -5.84 -12.43
CA ASP A 161 6.45 -7.18 -12.26
C ASP A 161 5.82 -8.17 -13.25
N ILE A 162 4.53 -7.99 -13.57
CA ILE A 162 3.88 -8.76 -14.65
C ILE A 162 4.55 -8.46 -15.99
N LEU A 163 4.82 -7.19 -16.32
CA LEU A 163 5.53 -6.79 -17.54
C LEU A 163 6.99 -7.26 -17.60
N LYS A 164 7.56 -7.66 -16.45
CA LYS A 164 8.90 -8.26 -16.34
C LYS A 164 8.84 -9.79 -16.20
N ASP A 165 7.72 -10.41 -16.56
CA ASP A 165 7.53 -11.86 -16.57
C ASP A 165 7.67 -12.56 -15.20
N LYS A 166 7.66 -11.81 -14.08
CA LYS A 166 7.72 -12.40 -12.73
C LYS A 166 6.48 -13.22 -12.38
N HIS A 167 5.40 -13.11 -13.15
CA HIS A 167 4.19 -13.90 -12.98
C HIS A 167 4.39 -15.38 -13.35
N LEU A 168 5.30 -15.69 -14.28
CA LEU A 168 5.47 -17.03 -14.87
C LEU A 168 5.81 -18.11 -13.84
N ILE A 169 6.64 -17.77 -12.84
CA ILE A 169 7.03 -18.74 -11.79
C ILE A 169 5.83 -19.17 -10.94
N TYR A 170 4.95 -18.24 -10.60
CA TYR A 170 3.76 -18.51 -9.81
C TYR A 170 2.71 -19.29 -10.61
N GLU A 171 2.53 -18.97 -11.89
CA GLU A 171 1.61 -19.70 -12.76
C GLU A 171 2.06 -21.14 -13.01
N LYS A 172 3.37 -21.37 -13.16
CA LYS A 172 3.96 -22.72 -13.27
C LYS A 172 3.69 -23.57 -12.02
N LEU A 173 3.58 -22.94 -10.86
CA LEU A 173 3.22 -23.58 -9.58
C LEU A 173 1.69 -23.77 -9.41
N GLY A 174 0.89 -23.37 -10.40
CA GLY A 174 -0.57 -23.51 -10.40
C GLY A 174 -1.32 -22.39 -9.66
N TYR A 175 -0.62 -21.37 -9.18
CA TYR A 175 -1.25 -20.23 -8.50
C TYR A 175 -1.96 -19.31 -9.49
N LYS A 176 -2.94 -18.55 -9.00
CA LYS A 176 -3.64 -17.54 -9.80
C LYS A 176 -2.97 -16.19 -9.63
N VAL A 177 -2.37 -15.69 -10.70
CA VAL A 177 -1.83 -14.32 -10.70
C VAL A 177 -2.99 -13.34 -10.88
N VAL A 178 -3.08 -12.36 -10.00
CA VAL A 178 -4.08 -11.29 -10.00
C VAL A 178 -3.39 -9.94 -9.91
N THR A 179 -4.09 -8.88 -10.30
CA THR A 179 -3.57 -7.52 -10.18
C THR A 179 -4.69 -6.53 -9.88
N ALA A 180 -4.39 -5.53 -9.06
CA ALA A 180 -5.27 -4.40 -8.84
C ALA A 180 -5.20 -3.35 -9.97
N GLY A 181 -4.30 -3.52 -10.95
CA GLY A 181 -4.15 -2.64 -12.11
C GLY A 181 -2.86 -1.83 -12.06
N THR A 182 -2.81 -0.73 -12.82
CA THR A 182 -1.63 0.14 -12.90
C THR A 182 -1.67 1.26 -11.87
N ARG A 183 -0.54 1.96 -11.65
CA ARG A 183 -0.46 3.11 -10.72
C ARG A 183 -1.44 4.21 -11.06
N ASN A 184 -1.74 4.41 -12.34
CA ASN A 184 -2.63 5.48 -12.79
C ASN A 184 -4.09 5.00 -12.94
N ASP A 185 -4.41 3.77 -12.52
CA ASP A 185 -5.77 3.26 -12.62
C ASP A 185 -6.64 3.83 -11.48
N PRO A 186 -7.67 4.63 -11.79
CA PRO A 186 -8.50 5.27 -10.77
C PRO A 186 -9.36 4.28 -9.98
N ARG A 187 -9.47 3.02 -10.42
CA ARG A 187 -10.20 1.95 -9.72
C ARG A 187 -9.28 0.92 -9.06
N PHE A 188 -7.99 1.23 -8.88
CA PHE A 188 -7.03 0.32 -8.28
C PHE A 188 -7.45 -0.08 -6.86
N LEU A 189 -7.75 0.88 -5.99
CA LEU A 189 -8.22 0.58 -4.63
C LEU A 189 -9.53 -0.23 -4.63
N ASN A 190 -10.45 0.01 -5.57
CA ASN A 190 -11.68 -0.77 -5.68
C ASN A 190 -11.40 -2.26 -5.97
N ARG A 191 -10.48 -2.56 -6.89
CA ARG A 191 -10.09 -3.94 -7.20
C ARG A 191 -9.26 -4.57 -6.09
N LEU A 192 -8.37 -3.79 -5.46
CA LEU A 192 -7.62 -4.28 -4.30
C LEU A 192 -8.56 -4.66 -3.16
N ARG A 193 -9.61 -3.84 -2.93
CA ARG A 193 -10.68 -4.14 -1.97
C ARG A 193 -11.36 -5.47 -2.29
N ASP A 194 -11.74 -5.70 -3.54
CA ASP A 194 -12.33 -6.98 -3.96
C ASP A 194 -11.40 -8.16 -3.65
N LEU A 195 -10.11 -8.05 -4.01
CA LEU A 195 -9.13 -9.12 -3.77
C LEU A 195 -8.98 -9.43 -2.27
N ILE A 196 -8.85 -8.39 -1.44
CA ILE A 196 -8.74 -8.54 0.01
C ILE A 196 -10.03 -9.15 0.58
N GLU A 197 -11.20 -8.62 0.24
CA GLU A 197 -12.48 -9.11 0.77
C GLU A 197 -12.80 -10.55 0.32
N LEU A 198 -12.34 -10.99 -0.86
CA LEU A 198 -12.42 -12.38 -1.32
C LEU A 198 -11.51 -13.32 -0.52
N SER A 199 -10.38 -12.82 0.00
CA SER A 199 -9.41 -13.63 0.73
C SER A 199 -9.95 -14.14 2.07
N SER A 200 -9.50 -15.32 2.47
CA SER A 200 -9.66 -15.82 3.83
C SER A 200 -8.49 -15.37 4.72
N MET A 201 -7.30 -15.26 4.14
CA MET A 201 -6.10 -14.73 4.77
C MET A 201 -5.22 -14.05 3.74
N THR A 202 -4.39 -13.13 4.20
CA THR A 202 -3.40 -12.44 3.39
C THR A 202 -1.99 -12.71 3.91
N MET A 203 -0.97 -12.64 3.04
CA MET A 203 0.43 -12.70 3.46
C MET A 203 1.33 -11.84 2.59
N SER A 204 2.49 -11.46 3.11
CA SER A 204 3.51 -10.72 2.36
C SER A 204 4.91 -11.01 2.88
N ASN A 205 5.94 -10.63 2.11
CA ASN A 205 7.34 -10.69 2.55
C ASN A 205 7.98 -9.32 2.83
N ASP A 206 7.18 -8.25 2.82
CA ASP A 206 7.61 -6.94 3.29
C ASP A 206 6.43 -6.13 3.82
N ILE A 207 6.76 -5.13 4.64
CA ILE A 207 5.80 -4.14 5.11
C ILE A 207 5.39 -3.22 3.95
N GLY A 208 4.15 -2.78 3.98
CA GLY A 208 3.58 -1.93 2.95
C GLY A 208 2.16 -1.54 3.30
N THR A 209 1.59 -0.59 2.53
CA THR A 209 0.23 -0.07 2.76
C THR A 209 -0.84 -1.16 2.81
N HIS A 210 -0.61 -2.29 2.14
CA HIS A 210 -1.52 -3.44 2.10
C HIS A 210 -1.82 -4.02 3.49
N ILE A 211 -0.88 -3.99 4.44
CA ILE A 211 -1.10 -4.58 5.77
C ILE A 211 -2.27 -3.89 6.48
N GLY A 212 -2.23 -2.56 6.59
CA GLY A 212 -3.33 -1.81 7.21
C GLY A 212 -4.64 -1.94 6.46
N TYR A 213 -4.61 -2.04 5.13
CA TYR A 213 -5.81 -2.31 4.32
C TYR A 213 -6.41 -3.70 4.58
N CYS A 214 -5.58 -4.72 4.77
CA CYS A 214 -6.07 -6.06 5.10
C CYS A 214 -6.78 -6.04 6.46
N ILE A 215 -6.14 -5.43 7.46
CA ILE A 215 -6.69 -5.36 8.81
C ILE A 215 -7.95 -4.50 8.88
N SER A 216 -8.00 -3.35 8.21
CA SER A 216 -9.21 -2.51 8.16
C SER A 216 -10.38 -3.24 7.49
N LEU A 217 -10.12 -4.00 6.42
CA LEU A 217 -11.14 -4.84 5.77
C LEU A 217 -11.40 -6.17 6.52
N LYS A 218 -10.94 -6.29 7.76
CA LYS A 218 -11.15 -7.46 8.64
C LYS A 218 -10.62 -8.75 8.01
N ARG A 219 -9.41 -8.69 7.47
CA ARG A 219 -8.69 -9.84 6.92
C ARG A 219 -7.35 -10.05 7.65
N PRO A 220 -7.12 -11.23 8.25
CA PRO A 220 -5.85 -11.56 8.88
C PRO A 220 -4.67 -11.43 7.90
N HIS A 221 -3.52 -11.04 8.43
CA HIS A 221 -2.29 -10.87 7.65
C HIS A 221 -1.12 -11.60 8.31
N TYR A 222 -0.41 -12.40 7.52
CA TYR A 222 0.86 -13.00 7.91
C TYR A 222 2.02 -12.29 7.21
N TYR A 223 2.93 -11.73 7.99
CA TYR A 223 4.16 -11.14 7.49
C TYR A 223 5.32 -12.13 7.65
N TYR A 224 5.77 -12.70 6.53
CA TYR A 224 6.99 -13.47 6.46
C TYR A 224 8.19 -12.53 6.30
N TYR A 225 8.85 -12.19 7.40
CA TYR A 225 10.00 -11.30 7.35
C TYR A 225 11.14 -11.89 6.52
N GLN A 226 11.54 -11.15 5.48
CA GLN A 226 12.75 -11.41 4.72
C GLN A 226 13.66 -10.19 4.71
N LYS A 227 14.96 -10.44 4.73
CA LYS A 227 15.94 -9.41 4.41
C LYS A 227 15.89 -9.15 2.90
N ILE A 228 15.44 -7.96 2.52
CA ILE A 228 15.36 -7.51 1.13
C ILE A 228 16.47 -6.47 0.89
N GLU A 229 17.27 -6.69 -0.14
CA GLU A 229 18.32 -5.77 -0.56
C GLU A 229 17.81 -4.89 -1.71
N MET A 230 17.90 -3.57 -1.53
CA MET A 230 17.48 -2.59 -2.54
C MET A 230 18.66 -2.21 -3.41
N LYS A 231 18.47 -2.29 -4.73
CA LYS A 231 19.44 -1.79 -5.72
C LYS A 231 18.80 -0.61 -6.46
N ILE A 232 19.33 0.59 -6.25
CA ILE A 232 18.90 1.79 -6.98
C ILE A 232 19.38 1.66 -8.43
N ILE A 233 18.46 1.71 -9.39
CA ILE A 233 18.79 1.62 -10.82
C ILE A 233 18.98 3.02 -11.45
N GLN A 234 18.35 4.06 -10.90
CA GLN A 234 18.46 5.43 -11.42
C GLN A 234 19.14 6.40 -10.43
N PRO A 235 20.35 6.92 -10.74
CA PRO A 235 21.11 7.79 -9.84
C PRO A 235 20.50 9.19 -9.64
N PHE A 236 19.53 9.64 -10.45
CA PHE A 236 18.88 10.94 -10.21
C PHE A 236 18.04 10.98 -8.92
N PHE A 237 17.70 9.81 -8.37
CA PHE A 237 17.06 9.63 -7.06
C PHE A 237 18.07 9.28 -5.95
N SER A 238 19.37 9.39 -6.21
CA SER A 238 20.43 9.25 -5.20
C SER A 238 20.52 10.50 -4.31
N SER A 239 19.40 11.10 -3.91
CA SER A 239 19.41 11.88 -2.68
C SER A 239 19.77 10.86 -1.60
N ASN A 240 20.99 10.98 -1.06
CA ASN A 240 21.56 10.18 0.01
C ASN A 240 20.50 9.30 0.68
N ILE A 241 20.54 7.98 0.45
CA ILE A 241 19.77 7.08 1.30
C ILE A 241 20.16 7.45 2.71
N ASP A 242 19.26 8.11 3.42
CA ASP A 242 19.51 8.51 4.79
C ASP A 242 19.68 7.21 5.58
N VAL A 243 20.91 6.97 6.03
CA VAL A 243 21.26 5.76 6.77
C VAL A 243 20.37 5.65 8.00
N ASN A 244 20.01 6.78 8.62
CA ASN A 244 19.10 6.82 9.76
C ASN A 244 17.71 6.32 9.35
N ARG A 245 17.19 6.78 8.20
CA ARG A 245 15.92 6.28 7.66
C ARG A 245 15.94 4.77 7.41
N GLN A 246 17.03 4.22 6.88
CA GLN A 246 17.13 2.77 6.69
C GLN A 246 17.09 2.02 8.01
N VAL A 247 17.80 2.52 9.04
CA VAL A 247 17.75 1.93 10.38
C VAL A 247 16.31 1.94 10.92
N LEU A 248 15.61 3.07 10.83
CA LEU A 248 14.21 3.19 11.25
C LEU A 248 13.29 2.20 10.52
N ILE A 249 13.42 2.07 9.19
CA ILE A 249 12.65 1.10 8.41
C ILE A 249 12.93 -0.33 8.89
N GLN A 250 14.18 -0.67 9.21
CA GLN A 250 14.51 -2.01 9.71
C GLN A 250 13.93 -2.26 11.11
N GLU A 251 13.90 -1.24 11.96
CA GLU A 251 13.23 -1.32 13.27
C GLU A 251 11.72 -1.53 13.12
N GLU A 252 11.08 -0.78 12.22
CA GLU A 252 9.67 -0.96 11.88
C GLU A 252 9.41 -2.36 11.32
N LYS A 253 10.23 -2.85 10.38
CA LYS A 253 10.08 -4.22 9.84
C LYS A 253 10.17 -5.27 10.95
N LYS A 254 11.07 -5.13 11.92
CA LYS A 254 11.17 -6.05 13.07
C LYS A 254 9.94 -5.97 13.96
N MET A 255 9.47 -4.76 14.27
CA MET A 255 8.25 -4.55 15.05
C MET A 255 7.03 -5.19 14.38
N PHE A 256 6.83 -4.94 13.08
CA PHE A 256 5.75 -5.57 12.32
C PHE A 256 5.91 -7.09 12.24
N CYS A 257 7.13 -7.62 12.08
CA CYS A 257 7.37 -9.07 12.10
C CYS A 257 6.91 -9.69 13.42
N ASN A 258 7.27 -9.08 14.56
CA ASN A 258 6.87 -9.60 15.87
C ASN A 258 5.34 -9.69 16.00
N ILE A 259 4.62 -8.68 15.52
CA ILE A 259 3.16 -8.55 15.63
C ILE A 259 2.39 -9.39 14.59
N PHE A 260 2.95 -9.58 13.39
CA PHE A 260 2.30 -10.23 12.25
C PHE A 260 2.93 -11.59 11.86
N SER A 261 3.73 -12.21 12.75
CA SER A 261 4.39 -13.50 12.49
C SER A 261 3.46 -14.72 12.57
N SER A 262 2.25 -14.56 13.11
CA SER A 262 1.30 -15.67 13.24
C SER A 262 0.64 -16.03 11.90
N LYS A 263 0.48 -17.33 11.66
CA LYS A 263 -0.26 -17.89 10.51
C LYS A 263 -1.74 -18.14 10.85
N GLU A 264 -2.16 -17.82 12.06
CA GLU A 264 -3.54 -17.97 12.50
C GLU A 264 -4.46 -16.97 11.79
N GLN A 265 -5.68 -17.39 11.48
CA GLN A 265 -6.71 -16.55 10.87
C GLN A 265 -7.41 -15.67 11.92
N ILE A 266 -6.63 -14.98 12.75
CA ILE A 266 -7.10 -14.13 13.84
C ILE A 266 -6.44 -12.75 13.70
N ILE A 267 -7.21 -11.70 13.96
CA ILE A 267 -6.70 -10.35 14.09
C ILE A 267 -6.61 -10.04 15.59
N THR A 268 -5.40 -9.73 16.07
CA THR A 268 -5.16 -9.45 17.49
C THR A 268 -5.42 -7.98 17.82
N GLU A 269 -5.68 -7.66 19.09
CA GLU A 269 -5.79 -6.26 19.53
C GLU A 269 -4.50 -5.47 19.29
N GLU A 270 -3.33 -6.11 19.39
CA GLU A 270 -2.04 -5.49 19.11
C GLU A 270 -1.90 -5.12 17.63
N GLN A 271 -2.34 -6.00 16.72
CA GLN A 271 -2.40 -5.71 15.29
C GLN A 271 -3.33 -4.53 14.99
N ILE A 272 -4.50 -4.48 15.63
CA ILE A 272 -5.45 -3.37 15.48
C ILE A 272 -4.83 -2.06 15.97
N LYS A 273 -4.25 -2.03 17.18
CA LYS A 273 -3.62 -0.82 17.75
C LYS A 273 -2.49 -0.30 16.87
N LEU A 274 -1.65 -1.20 16.34
CA LEU A 274 -0.58 -0.80 15.43
C LEU A 274 -1.13 -0.19 14.14
N VAL A 275 -2.14 -0.84 13.54
CA VAL A 275 -2.77 -0.36 12.31
C VAL A 275 -3.50 0.97 12.54
N GLU A 276 -4.22 1.14 13.64
CA GLU A 276 -4.87 2.40 13.97
C GLU A 276 -3.87 3.55 14.12
N ASN A 277 -2.69 3.29 14.69
CA ASN A 277 -1.64 4.31 14.83
C ASN A 277 -1.03 4.70 13.47
N TYR A 278 -0.69 3.72 12.62
CA TYR A 278 -0.02 3.96 11.34
C TYR A 278 -0.98 4.38 10.23
N TRP A 279 -2.09 3.65 10.07
CA TRP A 279 -3.07 3.89 9.02
C TRP A 279 -4.20 4.83 9.42
N GLY A 280 -4.44 5.02 10.73
CA GLY A 280 -5.58 5.76 11.26
C GLY A 280 -6.76 4.85 11.60
N LYS A 281 -7.67 5.34 12.43
CA LYS A 281 -8.91 4.65 12.76
C LYS A 281 -9.85 4.60 11.55
N GLU A 282 -10.74 3.62 11.55
CA GLU A 282 -11.91 3.67 10.66
C GLU A 282 -12.76 4.87 11.04
N ILE A 283 -12.86 5.86 10.16
CA ILE A 283 -13.91 6.88 10.31
C ILE A 283 -15.20 6.19 9.84
N TYR A 284 -15.95 5.64 10.80
CA TYR A 284 -17.33 5.27 10.57
C TYR A 284 -18.09 6.57 10.25
N VAL A 285 -18.33 6.83 8.96
CA VAL A 285 -19.28 7.85 8.49
C VAL A 285 -20.57 7.16 8.09
#